data_AF-A0A9D2JAV6-F1
#
_entry.id   AF-A0A9D2JAV6-F1
#
_cell.length_a   1.000
_cell.length_b   1.000
_cell.length_c   1.000
_cell.angle_alpha   90.00
_cell.angle_beta   90.00
_cell.angle_gamma   90.00
#
_symmetry.space_group_name_H-M   'P 1'
#
loop_
_entity.id
_entity.type
_entity.pdbx_description
1 polymer ?
#
loop_
_entity_poly.entity_id
_entity_poly.type
_entity_poly.pdbx_seq_one_letter_code
_entity_poly.pdbx_strand_id
1 'polypeptide(L)'
;MKKDYSQSAEKLVIALGGKSNVTRMFHCMTRLRFYVKNRKLVNEADIKKLPEISGVNWYQDQFQVIAGNEVNELYDALAQKGLPTDEGSAAPVSNANKSIGSRIVDSITGCMTPMIPALTAAGMIKVVLTLLTTFHLVSDTSSTYQVINFIGDAAFYFMPFLIAANAAKVFNVNQSLALIIAGV
;
A
#
# COMPACT_ATOMS: atom_id res chain seq x y z
N MET A 1 -14.99 -2.45 -26.98
CA MET A 1 -14.09 -3.62 -27.19
C MET A 1 -13.07 -3.61 -26.07
N LYS A 2 -13.00 -4.67 -25.27
CA LYS A 2 -12.03 -4.77 -24.15
C LYS A 2 -10.65 -4.92 -24.80
N LYS A 3 -9.80 -3.89 -24.75
CA LYS A 3 -8.43 -3.98 -25.24
C LYS A 3 -7.72 -5.06 -24.43
N ASP A 4 -7.05 -5.99 -25.10
CA ASP A 4 -6.25 -7.02 -24.44
C ASP A 4 -4.85 -6.46 -24.16
N TYR A 5 -4.60 -6.14 -22.89
CA TYR A 5 -3.32 -5.60 -22.42
C TYR A 5 -2.25 -6.69 -22.23
N SER A 6 -2.56 -7.97 -22.47
CA SER A 6 -1.61 -9.08 -22.29
C SER A 6 -0.36 -8.93 -23.15
N GLN A 7 -0.52 -8.47 -24.40
CA GLN A 7 0.62 -8.21 -25.30
C GLN A 7 1.45 -7.00 -24.87
N SER A 8 0.78 -5.91 -24.48
CA SER A 8 1.46 -4.69 -24.02
C SER A 8 2.19 -4.94 -22.70
N ALA A 9 1.58 -5.70 -21.78
CA ALA A 9 2.21 -6.16 -20.54
C ALA A 9 3.46 -7.01 -20.83
N GLU A 10 3.39 -7.96 -21.76
CA GLU A 10 4.55 -8.80 -22.11
C GLU A 10 5.72 -8.00 -22.69
N LYS A 11 5.43 -7.07 -23.60
CA LYS A 11 6.43 -6.13 -24.12
C LYS A 11 7.03 -5.27 -23.02
N LEU A 12 6.19 -4.80 -22.08
CA LEU A 12 6.64 -4.01 -20.95
C LEU A 12 7.58 -4.81 -20.04
N VAL A 13 7.26 -6.07 -19.74
CA VAL A 13 8.12 -6.95 -18.92
C VAL A 13 9.48 -7.17 -19.57
N ILE A 14 9.51 -7.41 -20.87
CA ILE A 14 10.76 -7.57 -21.63
C ILE A 14 11.57 -6.26 -21.56
N ALA A 15 10.92 -5.13 -21.84
CA ALA A 15 11.57 -3.82 -21.84
C ALA A 15 12.03 -3.37 -20.44
N LEU A 16 11.44 -3.89 -19.37
CA LEU A 16 11.89 -3.68 -17.99
C LEU A 16 13.13 -4.52 -17.62
N GLY A 17 13.67 -5.32 -18.53
CA GLY A 17 14.79 -6.23 -18.27
C GLY A 17 14.36 -7.60 -17.73
N GLY A 18 13.08 -7.95 -17.91
CA GLY A 18 12.49 -9.21 -17.47
C GLY A 18 11.98 -9.19 -16.02
N LYS A 19 11.24 -10.24 -15.66
CA LYS A 19 10.63 -10.39 -14.32
C LYS A 19 11.67 -10.38 -13.20
N SER A 20 12.87 -10.90 -13.47
CA SER A 20 13.96 -10.98 -12.50
C SER A 20 14.55 -9.61 -12.13
N ASN A 21 14.39 -8.61 -13.00
CA ASN A 21 14.87 -7.25 -12.78
C ASN A 21 13.87 -6.41 -11.97
N VAL A 22 12.57 -6.71 -12.00
CA VAL A 22 11.55 -5.99 -11.23
C VAL A 22 11.51 -6.54 -9.80
N THR A 23 11.68 -5.68 -8.80
CA THR A 23 11.58 -6.06 -7.39
C THR A 23 10.20 -5.82 -6.81
N ARG A 24 9.50 -4.78 -7.28
CA ARG A 24 8.21 -4.35 -6.76
C ARG A 24 7.47 -3.48 -7.77
N MET A 25 6.16 -3.65 -7.86
CA MET A 25 5.27 -2.90 -8.74
C MET A 25 4.02 -2.45 -7.98
N PHE A 26 3.61 -1.21 -8.21
CA PHE A 26 2.34 -0.66 -7.72
C PHE A 26 1.85 0.45 -8.64
N HIS A 27 0.63 0.93 -8.43
CA HIS A 27 0.04 1.96 -9.26
C HIS A 27 -0.67 3.04 -8.43
N CYS A 28 -0.87 4.21 -9.02
CA CYS A 28 -1.79 5.23 -8.56
C CYS A 28 -2.84 5.49 -9.66
N MET A 29 -3.55 6.62 -9.65
CA MET A 29 -4.61 6.86 -10.65
C MET A 29 -4.13 6.89 -12.11
N THR A 30 -2.90 7.37 -12.38
CA THR A 30 -2.42 7.59 -13.76
C THR A 30 -1.02 7.07 -14.05
N ARG A 31 -0.39 6.40 -13.07
CA ARG A 31 1.01 5.94 -13.18
C ARG A 31 1.20 4.55 -12.61
N LEU A 32 1.92 3.73 -13.35
CA LEU A 32 2.57 2.51 -12.89
C LEU A 32 3.96 2.85 -12.36
N ARG A 33 4.33 2.23 -11.25
CA ARG A 33 5.58 2.49 -10.54
C ARG A 33 6.31 1.17 -10.33
N PHE A 34 7.55 1.13 -10.77
CA PHE A 34 8.41 -0.05 -10.70
C PHE A 34 9.67 0.28 -9.91
N TYR A 35 10.03 -0.63 -9.02
CA TYR A 35 11.38 -0.73 -8.47
C TYR A 35 12.12 -1.81 -9.24
N VAL A 36 13.33 -1.51 -9.70
CA VAL A 36 14.16 -2.42 -10.50
C VAL A 36 15.53 -2.60 -9.87
N LYS A 37 16.13 -3.78 -10.04
CA LYS A 37 17.48 -4.09 -9.54
C LYS A 37 18.56 -3.36 -10.33
N ASN A 38 18.41 -3.30 -11.65
CA ASN A 38 19.38 -2.69 -12.55
C ASN A 38 18.67 -1.78 -13.56
N ARG A 39 18.98 -0.48 -13.48
CA ARG A 39 18.42 0.54 -14.37
C ARG A 39 18.88 0.39 -15.82
N LYS A 40 20.08 -0.14 -16.06
CA LYS A 40 20.65 -0.27 -17.42
C LYS A 40 19.92 -1.30 -18.27
N LEU A 41 19.17 -2.20 -17.65
CA LEU A 41 18.36 -3.20 -18.35
C LEU A 41 16.99 -2.66 -18.77
N VAL A 42 16.61 -1.46 -18.28
CA VAL A 42 15.35 -0.82 -18.64
C VAL A 42 15.50 -0.10 -19.98
N ASN A 43 14.73 -0.54 -20.97
CA ASN A 43 14.67 0.08 -22.28
C ASN A 43 13.50 1.06 -22.35
N GLU A 44 13.77 2.31 -21.98
CA GLU A 44 12.77 3.39 -21.97
C GLU A 44 12.19 3.68 -23.36
N ALA A 45 12.99 3.52 -24.42
CA ALA A 45 12.58 3.83 -25.78
C ALA A 45 11.49 2.85 -26.25
N ASP A 46 11.62 1.57 -25.92
CA ASP A 46 10.62 0.56 -26.28
C ASP A 46 9.34 0.70 -25.45
N ILE A 47 9.45 1.14 -24.21
CA ILE A 47 8.29 1.44 -23.36
C ILE A 47 7.49 2.63 -23.91
N LYS A 48 8.17 3.70 -24.35
CA LYS A 48 7.49 4.87 -24.97
C LYS A 48 6.79 4.58 -26.30
N LYS A 49 7.10 3.47 -26.98
CA LYS A 49 6.45 3.08 -28.25
C LYS A 49 5.08 2.43 -28.04
N LEU A 50 4.75 2.05 -26.80
CA LEU A 50 3.45 1.44 -26.51
C LEU A 50 2.35 2.51 -26.56
N PRO A 51 1.25 2.26 -27.28
CA PRO A 51 0.21 3.26 -27.53
C PRO A 51 -0.53 3.69 -26.26
N GLU A 52 -0.47 2.87 -25.20
CA GLU A 52 -1.11 3.15 -23.93
C GLU A 52 -0.26 4.05 -23.01
N ILE A 53 1.00 4.31 -23.38
CA ILE A 53 1.97 4.98 -22.53
C ILE A 53 2.23 6.39 -23.06
N SER A 54 1.83 7.38 -22.26
CA SER A 54 2.03 8.79 -22.58
C SER A 54 3.44 9.29 -22.23
N GLY A 55 4.18 8.55 -21.39
CA GLY A 55 5.53 8.92 -21.02
C GLY A 55 6.13 8.02 -19.94
N VAL A 56 7.43 8.20 -19.71
CA VAL A 56 8.15 7.54 -18.61
C VAL A 56 9.01 8.57 -17.90
N ASN A 57 9.23 8.37 -16.60
CA ASN A 57 10.09 9.23 -15.80
C ASN A 57 10.82 8.42 -14.72
N TRP A 58 11.98 8.90 -14.29
CA TRP A 58 12.65 8.40 -13.11
C TRP A 58 12.45 9.38 -11.95
N TYR A 59 12.00 8.86 -10.81
CA TYR A 59 11.94 9.61 -9.57
C TYR A 59 12.67 8.83 -8.49
N GLN A 60 13.85 9.34 -8.09
CA GLN A 60 14.76 8.60 -7.20
C GLN A 60 15.05 7.20 -7.75
N ASP A 61 14.75 6.14 -7.01
CA ASP A 61 14.92 4.72 -7.39
C ASP A 61 13.72 4.09 -8.07
N GLN A 62 12.70 4.89 -8.36
CA GLN A 62 11.48 4.42 -8.98
C GLN A 62 11.42 4.79 -10.46
N PHE A 63 11.14 3.79 -11.29
CA PHE A 63 10.76 3.98 -12.68
C PHE A 63 9.25 4.14 -12.78
N GLN A 64 8.79 5.25 -13.36
CA GLN A 64 7.38 5.58 -13.50
C GLN A 64 6.97 5.53 -14.96
N VAL A 65 5.88 4.82 -15.24
CA VAL A 65 5.25 4.73 -16.56
C VAL A 65 3.88 5.40 -16.46
N ILE A 66 3.62 6.38 -17.31
CA ILE A 66 2.39 7.16 -17.32
C ILE A 66 1.45 6.50 -18.33
N ALA A 67 0.44 5.77 -17.85
CA ALA A 67 -0.54 5.07 -18.69
C ALA A 67 -1.96 5.68 -18.63
N GLY A 68 -2.15 6.76 -17.85
CA GLY A 68 -3.41 7.49 -17.81
C GLY A 68 -4.57 6.64 -17.27
N ASN A 69 -5.69 6.59 -18.01
CA ASN A 69 -6.89 5.86 -17.58
C ASN A 69 -6.76 4.34 -17.67
N GLU A 70 -5.77 3.82 -18.40
CA GLU A 70 -5.58 2.39 -18.70
C GLU A 70 -4.68 1.70 -17.64
N VAL A 71 -4.36 2.40 -16.54
CA VAL A 71 -3.38 1.95 -15.54
C VAL A 71 -3.83 0.69 -14.81
N ASN A 72 -5.12 0.57 -14.47
CA ASN A 72 -5.63 -0.56 -13.72
C ASN A 72 -5.56 -1.83 -14.56
N GLU A 73 -6.03 -1.77 -15.81
CA GLU A 73 -6.04 -2.90 -16.73
C GLU A 73 -4.61 -3.36 -17.07
N LEU A 74 -3.68 -2.42 -17.23
CA LEU A 74 -2.27 -2.74 -17.48
C LEU A 74 -1.59 -3.32 -16.23
N TYR A 75 -1.92 -2.81 -15.04
CA TYR A 75 -1.45 -3.37 -13.77
C TYR A 75 -1.91 -4.82 -13.58
N ASP A 76 -3.20 -5.11 -13.80
CA ASP A 76 -3.76 -6.46 -13.69
C ASP A 76 -3.11 -7.43 -14.66
N ALA A 77 -2.89 -7.00 -15.91
CA ALA A 77 -2.19 -7.82 -16.91
C ALA A 77 -0.74 -8.13 -16.50
N LEU A 78 -0.03 -7.16 -15.91
CA LEU A 78 1.33 -7.37 -15.40
C LEU A 78 1.35 -8.27 -14.16
N ALA A 79 0.37 -8.15 -13.28
CA ALA A 79 0.19 -9.01 -12.11
C ALA A 79 -0.07 -10.46 -12.54
N GLN A 80 -0.94 -10.68 -13.53
CA GLN A 80 -1.20 -12.01 -14.10
C GLN A 80 0.05 -12.62 -14.75
N LYS A 81 0.94 -11.79 -15.31
CA LYS A 81 2.24 -12.24 -15.83
C LYS A 81 3.26 -12.52 -14.71
N GLY A 82 2.91 -12.36 -13.44
CA GLY A 82 3.72 -12.76 -12.28
C GLY A 82 4.78 -11.74 -11.88
N LEU A 83 4.53 -10.44 -12.10
CA LEU A 83 5.36 -9.40 -11.52
C LEU A 83 5.06 -9.26 -10.01
N PRO A 84 6.07 -8.98 -9.18
CA PRO A 84 5.87 -8.78 -7.75
C PRO A 84 5.03 -7.53 -7.49
N THR A 85 3.77 -7.72 -7.09
CA THR A 85 2.81 -6.68 -6.76
C THR A 85 2.87 -6.28 -5.28
N ASP A 86 2.53 -5.02 -5.00
CA ASP A 86 2.40 -4.53 -3.62
C ASP A 86 1.13 -4.96 -2.90
N GLU A 87 0.13 -5.45 -3.64
CA GLU A 87 -1.17 -5.81 -3.06
C GLU A 87 -1.13 -7.10 -2.21
N GLY A 88 0.05 -7.73 -2.07
CA GLY A 88 0.20 -9.00 -1.34
C GLY A 88 1.28 -9.06 -0.27
N SER A 89 2.17 -8.07 -0.13
CA SER A 89 3.18 -8.10 0.94
C SER A 89 3.83 -6.74 1.12
N ALA A 90 3.80 -6.26 2.36
CA ALA A 90 4.68 -5.19 2.81
C ALA A 90 6.12 -5.72 2.87
N ALA A 91 6.75 -5.95 1.72
CA ALA A 91 8.18 -6.19 1.66
C ALA A 91 8.89 -4.84 1.88
N PRO A 92 9.76 -4.73 2.92
CA PRO A 92 10.53 -3.52 3.12
C PRO A 92 11.51 -3.37 1.96
N VAL A 93 11.58 -2.15 1.42
CA VAL A 93 12.59 -1.77 0.43
C VAL A 93 13.96 -1.97 1.11
N SER A 94 14.75 -2.92 0.62
CA SER A 94 16.07 -3.22 1.17
C SER A 94 17.07 -2.13 0.79
N ASN A 95 17.01 -1.01 1.51
CA ASN A 95 18.09 -0.04 1.54
C ASN A 95 19.27 -0.65 2.31
N ALA A 96 20.27 -1.11 1.56
CA ALA A 96 21.43 -1.85 2.06
C ALA A 96 22.43 -1.01 2.92
N ASN A 97 22.07 0.20 3.37
CA ASN A 97 22.97 1.07 4.12
C ASN A 97 22.30 1.87 5.26
N LYS A 98 21.23 1.34 5.84
CA LYS A 98 20.50 1.96 6.97
C LYS A 98 20.99 1.37 8.30
N SER A 99 21.37 2.25 9.25
CA SER A 99 21.73 1.90 10.64
C SER A 99 20.67 0.99 11.28
N ILE A 100 21.08 0.07 12.16
CA ILE A 100 20.19 -0.86 12.88
C ILE A 100 19.03 -0.10 13.57
N GLY A 101 19.30 1.10 14.10
CA GLY A 101 18.26 1.95 14.69
C GLY A 101 17.21 2.40 13.68
N SER A 102 17.62 2.77 12.46
CA SER A 102 16.69 3.16 11.40
C SER A 102 15.83 2.00 10.90
N ARG A 103 16.33 0.76 10.96
CA ARG A 103 15.53 -0.44 10.64
C ARG A 103 14.44 -0.69 11.66
N ILE A 104 14.70 -0.48 12.96
CA ILE A 104 13.70 -0.62 14.01
C ILE A 104 12.60 0.44 13.83
N VAL A 105 12.99 1.69 13.60
CA VAL A 105 12.04 2.79 13.35
C VAL A 105 11.22 2.52 12.09
N ASP A 106 11.85 2.05 11.01
CA ASP A 106 11.15 1.68 9.77
C ASP A 106 10.15 0.53 10.04
N SER A 107 10.49 -0.46 10.87
CA SER A 107 9.58 -1.55 11.25
C SER A 107 8.38 -1.07 12.05
N ILE A 108 8.59 -0.22 13.07
CA ILE A 108 7.50 0.37 13.86
C ILE A 108 6.59 1.20 12.96
N THR A 109 7.19 2.02 12.10
CA THR A 109 6.46 2.89 11.15
C THR A 109 5.67 2.05 10.14
N GLY A 110 6.24 0.95 9.67
CA GLY A 110 5.60 0.00 8.76
C GLY A 110 4.37 -0.69 9.38
N CYS A 111 4.39 -0.96 10.68
CA CYS A 111 3.25 -1.54 11.39
C CYS A 111 2.09 -0.53 11.56
N MET A 112 2.43 0.76 11.72
CA MET A 112 1.47 1.81 12.05
C MET A 112 0.86 2.52 10.84
N THR A 113 1.62 2.67 9.75
CA THR A 113 1.18 3.40 8.54
C THR A 113 -0.18 2.91 8.00
N PRO A 114 -0.45 1.60 7.88
CA PRO A 114 -1.73 1.11 7.39
C PRO A 114 -2.92 1.42 8.32
N MET A 115 -2.66 1.75 9.58
CA MET A 115 -3.68 2.01 10.59
C MET A 115 -4.06 3.49 10.72
N ILE A 116 -3.21 4.40 10.20
CA ILE A 116 -3.42 5.84 10.30
C ILE A 116 -4.83 6.26 9.83
N PRO A 117 -5.36 5.81 8.68
CA PRO A 117 -6.69 6.23 8.24
C PRO A 117 -7.80 5.83 9.20
N ALA A 118 -7.77 4.59 9.71
CA ALA A 118 -8.79 4.07 10.63
C ALA A 118 -8.74 4.79 11.99
N LEU A 119 -7.54 4.99 12.54
CA LEU A 119 -7.36 5.70 13.82
C LEU A 119 -7.72 7.19 13.70
N THR A 120 -7.44 7.80 12.56
CA THR A 120 -7.83 9.20 12.29
C THR A 120 -9.35 9.32 12.25
N ALA A 121 -10.05 8.43 11.51
CA ALA A 121 -11.50 8.44 11.45
C ALA A 121 -12.14 8.23 12.84
N ALA A 122 -11.66 7.24 13.59
CA ALA A 122 -12.12 6.96 14.95
C ALA A 122 -11.86 8.13 15.92
N GLY A 123 -10.67 8.73 15.85
CA GLY A 123 -10.32 9.91 16.63
C GLY A 123 -11.23 11.11 16.32
N MET A 124 -11.52 11.38 15.05
CA MET A 124 -12.40 12.48 14.67
C MET A 124 -13.83 12.29 15.18
N ILE A 125 -14.36 11.06 15.15
CA ILE A 125 -15.68 10.74 15.74
C ILE A 125 -15.68 11.06 17.24
N LYS A 126 -14.64 10.63 17.96
CA LYS A 126 -14.48 10.90 19.40
C LYS A 126 -14.36 12.38 19.71
N VAL A 127 -13.62 13.15 18.90
CA VAL A 127 -13.49 14.61 19.07
C VAL A 127 -14.84 15.29 18.93
N VAL A 128 -15.62 14.95 17.90
CA VAL A 128 -16.96 15.52 17.71
C VAL A 128 -17.88 15.18 18.89
N LEU A 129 -17.88 13.92 19.32
CA LEU A 129 -18.66 13.50 20.49
C LEU A 129 -18.27 14.23 21.77
N THR A 130 -16.96 14.43 21.99
CA THR A 130 -16.45 15.15 23.16
C THR A 130 -16.86 16.62 23.15
N LEU A 131 -16.88 17.26 21.99
CA LEU A 131 -17.36 18.65 21.87
C LEU A 131 -18.87 18.72 22.14
N LEU A 132 -19.66 17.78 21.61
CA LEU A 132 -21.10 17.72 21.83
C LEU A 132 -21.48 17.53 23.30
N THR A 133 -20.71 16.73 24.05
CA THR A 133 -20.92 16.57 25.49
C THR A 133 -20.42 17.78 26.29
N THR A 134 -19.30 18.39 25.89
CA THR A 134 -18.74 19.59 26.55
C THR A 134 -19.69 20.79 26.45
N PHE A 135 -20.37 20.97 25.32
CA PHE A 135 -21.39 22.02 25.16
C PHE A 135 -22.78 21.62 25.67
N HIS A 136 -22.89 20.46 26.35
CA HIS A 136 -24.16 19.92 26.85
C HIS A 136 -25.25 19.74 25.78
N LEU A 137 -24.88 19.61 24.51
CA LEU A 137 -25.80 19.37 23.39
C LEU A 137 -26.29 17.92 23.38
N VAL A 138 -25.48 16.99 23.91
CA VAL A 138 -25.78 15.56 24.00
C VAL A 138 -25.38 15.05 25.38
N SER A 139 -26.26 14.27 26.00
CA SER A 139 -25.97 13.55 27.25
C SER A 139 -25.14 12.30 26.95
N ASP A 140 -24.13 12.05 27.76
CA ASP A 140 -23.30 10.84 27.78
C ASP A 140 -24.10 9.56 28.13
N THR A 141 -25.25 9.73 28.78
CA THR A 141 -26.22 8.66 29.07
C THR A 141 -27.14 8.31 27.90
N SER A 142 -27.12 9.09 26.82
CA SER A 142 -27.99 8.84 25.65
C SER A 142 -27.55 7.60 24.88
N SER A 143 -28.51 6.75 24.51
CA SER A 143 -28.28 5.53 23.70
C SER A 143 -27.58 5.85 22.38
N THR A 144 -27.93 6.98 21.75
CA THR A 144 -27.31 7.44 20.50
C THR A 144 -25.84 7.79 20.70
N TYR A 145 -25.50 8.45 21.81
CA TYR A 145 -24.11 8.76 22.16
C TYR A 145 -23.31 7.47 22.34
N GLN A 146 -23.85 6.51 23.08
CA GLN A 146 -23.17 5.24 23.37
C GLN A 146 -22.89 4.44 22.09
N VAL A 147 -23.85 4.37 21.15
CA VAL A 147 -23.64 3.68 19.87
C VAL A 147 -22.53 4.34 19.04
N ILE A 148 -22.55 5.66 18.90
CA ILE A 148 -21.51 6.36 18.12
C ILE A 148 -20.15 6.28 18.82
N ASN A 149 -20.14 6.36 20.16
CA ASN A 149 -18.93 6.21 20.95
C ASN A 149 -18.32 4.81 20.78
N PHE A 150 -19.16 3.77 20.78
CA PHE A 150 -18.73 2.39 20.53
C PHE A 150 -18.14 2.20 19.13
N ILE A 151 -18.73 2.83 18.10
CA ILE A 151 -18.17 2.84 16.75
C ILE A 151 -16.78 3.49 16.74
N GLY A 152 -16.61 4.59 17.47
CA GLY A 152 -15.29 5.22 17.66
C GLY A 152 -14.30 4.32 18.39
N ASP A 153 -14.74 3.61 19.43
CA ASP A 153 -13.89 2.70 20.22
C ASP A 153 -13.50 1.43 19.45
N ALA A 154 -14.31 0.97 18.49
CA ALA A 154 -14.05 -0.25 17.75
C ALA A 154 -12.66 -0.25 17.08
N ALA A 155 -12.24 0.86 16.48
CA ALA A 155 -10.93 0.95 15.82
C ALA A 155 -9.76 0.80 16.82
N PHE A 156 -9.92 1.30 18.04
CA PHE A 156 -8.93 1.16 19.11
C PHE A 156 -8.98 -0.24 19.73
N TYR A 157 -10.17 -0.82 19.87
CA TYR A 157 -10.36 -2.18 20.37
C TYR A 157 -9.69 -3.23 19.47
N PHE A 158 -9.80 -3.08 18.15
CA PHE A 158 -9.15 -3.97 17.19
C PHE A 158 -7.70 -3.59 16.86
N MET A 159 -7.17 -2.53 17.49
CA MET A 159 -5.80 -2.07 17.27
C MET A 159 -4.75 -3.17 17.46
N PRO A 160 -4.78 -4.00 18.53
CA PRO A 160 -3.78 -5.06 18.72
C PRO A 160 -3.74 -6.07 17.56
N PHE A 161 -4.91 -6.47 17.06
CA PHE A 161 -5.03 -7.40 15.93
C PHE A 161 -4.53 -6.77 14.63
N LEU A 162 -4.86 -5.50 14.38
CA LEU A 162 -4.40 -4.77 13.21
C LEU A 162 -2.88 -4.57 13.24
N ILE A 163 -2.30 -4.24 14.40
CA ILE A 163 -0.85 -4.14 14.58
C ILE A 163 -0.20 -5.49 14.29
N ALA A 164 -0.74 -6.59 14.83
CA ALA A 164 -0.18 -7.92 14.63
C ALA A 164 -0.25 -8.39 13.17
N ALA A 165 -1.35 -8.10 12.47
CA ALA A 165 -1.47 -8.40 11.04
C ALA A 165 -0.45 -7.61 10.21
N ASN A 166 -0.22 -6.33 10.52
CA ASN A 166 0.75 -5.51 9.82
C ASN A 166 2.20 -5.90 10.19
N ALA A 167 2.47 -6.19 11.45
CA ALA A 167 3.76 -6.69 11.93
C ALA A 167 4.13 -8.02 11.26
N ALA A 168 3.16 -8.91 11.06
CA ALA A 168 3.38 -10.16 10.34
C ALA A 168 3.91 -9.92 8.92
N LYS A 169 3.36 -8.92 8.23
CA LYS A 169 3.82 -8.52 6.89
C LYS A 169 5.21 -7.87 6.93
N VAL A 170 5.46 -6.97 7.89
CA VAL A 170 6.75 -6.27 8.03
C VAL A 170 7.89 -7.24 8.37
N PHE A 171 7.65 -8.18 9.27
CA PHE A 171 8.65 -9.16 9.73
C PHE A 171 8.64 -10.47 8.92
N ASN A 172 7.77 -10.61 7.92
CA ASN A 172 7.62 -11.81 7.10
C ASN A 172 7.37 -13.09 7.92
N VAL A 173 6.49 -13.00 8.93
CA VAL A 173 6.08 -14.14 9.75
C VAL A 173 4.65 -14.56 9.43
N ASN A 174 4.23 -15.73 9.91
CA ASN A 174 2.89 -16.25 9.68
C ASN A 174 1.83 -15.33 10.32
N GLN A 175 0.91 -14.81 9.49
CA GLN A 175 -0.12 -13.86 9.92
C GLN A 175 -1.15 -14.48 10.88
N SER A 176 -1.51 -15.74 10.69
CA SER A 176 -2.45 -16.44 11.59
C SER A 176 -1.87 -16.62 12.98
N LEU A 177 -0.58 -16.97 13.09
CA LEU A 177 0.11 -17.10 14.38
C LEU A 177 0.20 -15.73 15.09
N ALA A 178 0.55 -14.68 14.35
CA ALA A 178 0.64 -13.32 14.90
C ALA A 178 -0.71 -12.83 15.44
N LEU A 179 -1.82 -13.10 14.74
CA LEU A 179 -3.17 -12.75 15.20
C LEU A 179 -3.58 -13.53 16.44
N ILE A 180 -3.20 -14.81 16.56
CA ILE A 180 -3.47 -15.60 17.77
C ILE A 180 -2.72 -15.01 18.97
N ILE A 181 -1.45 -14.63 18.79
CA ILE A 181 -0.65 -14.00 19.86
C ILE A 181 -1.26 -12.66 20.29
N ALA A 182 -1.86 -11.91 19.37
CA ALA A 182 -2.51 -10.63 19.68
C ALA A 182 -3.86 -10.77 20.40
N GLY A 183 -4.50 -11.95 20.31
CA GLY A 183 -5.76 -12.24 20.96
C GLY A 183 -5.65 -12.80 22.38
N VAL A 184 -4.42 -13.02 22.87
CA VAL A 184 -4.10 -13.47 24.23
C VAL A 184 -3.53 -12.29 25.01
#